data_AF-A0A349KYU2-F1
#
_entry.id   AF-A0A349KYU2-F1
#
_cell.length_a   1.000
_cell.length_b   1.000
_cell.length_c   1.000
_cell.angle_alpha   90.00
_cell.angle_beta   90.00
_cell.angle_gamma   90.00
#
_symmetry.space_group_name_H-M   'P 1'
#
loop_
_entity.id
_entity.type
_entity.pdbx_description
1 polymer ?
#
loop_
_entity_poly.entity_id
_entity_poly.type
_entity_poly.pdbx_seq_one_letter_code
_entity_poly.pdbx_strand_id
1 'polypeptide(L)'
;FQSYALYPHMSVAENMAFGLKLAGMNKAQIQEAVMRAARILRIEPLLERKPKDLSGGQRQRVAIGRAIVRKPDVFLFDEPLSNLDASLRVQMRIELANLHRELKATMIYVTHDQVEAMTLADRIVVLNAGRIEQVGAPLELYHHPDNLFVAGFLGSPRMNFLSGKVLASNAGQCRIATAAGGTVVATLERALAAGDSVTVGARPEHLRATAELDGDGIPATILAIEKLGDISYLYVGVAGAEESLVVRADAESAWALGQAVFLGVAPGRLHVFDQHGCGCR
;
A
#
# COMPACT_ATOMS: atom_id res chain seq x y z
N PHE A 1 19.14 6.45 -1.32
CA PHE A 1 19.85 5.45 -0.53
C PHE A 1 19.37 5.51 0.90
N GLN A 2 19.08 4.35 1.48
CA GLN A 2 18.63 4.19 2.87
C GLN A 2 19.64 4.76 3.89
N SER A 3 20.95 4.69 3.62
CA SER A 3 22.03 5.19 4.50
C SER A 3 22.36 6.69 4.35
N TYR A 4 21.59 7.44 3.55
CA TYR A 4 21.73 8.88 3.22
C TYR A 4 23.02 9.30 2.49
N ALA A 5 24.15 8.63 2.75
CA ALA A 5 25.47 8.84 2.15
C ALA A 5 25.93 10.32 2.13
N LEU A 6 25.60 11.09 3.18
CA LEU A 6 25.99 12.50 3.32
C LEU A 6 27.45 12.64 3.70
N TYR A 7 28.12 13.68 3.20
CA TYR A 7 29.49 14.01 3.58
C TYR A 7 29.49 14.69 4.96
N PRO A 8 30.07 14.07 6.00
CA PRO A 8 29.91 14.53 7.40
C PRO A 8 30.64 15.83 7.70
N HIS A 9 31.66 16.17 6.89
CA HIS A 9 32.48 17.37 7.05
C HIS A 9 31.88 18.61 6.35
N MET A 10 30.93 18.40 5.44
CA MET A 10 30.26 19.46 4.67
C MET A 10 28.95 19.89 5.34
N SER A 11 28.56 21.16 5.20
CA SER A 11 27.21 21.63 5.57
C SER A 11 26.12 21.03 4.68
N VAL A 12 24.85 21.26 5.01
CA VAL A 12 23.72 20.87 4.17
C VAL A 12 23.79 21.52 2.78
N ALA A 13 24.03 22.83 2.73
CA ALA A 13 24.16 23.56 1.48
C ALA A 13 25.33 23.02 0.64
N GLU A 14 26.45 22.71 1.26
CA GLU A 14 27.63 22.13 0.59
C GLU A 14 27.35 20.72 0.06
N ASN A 15 26.68 19.88 0.86
CA ASN A 15 26.26 18.54 0.47
C ASN A 15 25.41 18.58 -0.81
N MET A 16 24.44 19.49 -0.87
CA MET A 16 23.57 19.71 -2.02
C MET A 16 24.34 20.29 -3.22
N ALA A 17 25.17 21.31 -3.00
CA ALA A 17 25.93 21.96 -4.06
C ALA A 17 27.04 21.10 -4.68
N PHE A 18 27.54 20.08 -3.97
CA PHE A 18 28.75 19.35 -4.33
C PHE A 18 28.76 18.83 -5.78
N GLY A 19 27.67 18.20 -6.22
CA GLY A 19 27.57 17.67 -7.58
C GLY A 19 27.58 18.77 -8.66
N LEU A 20 26.98 19.92 -8.38
CA LEU A 20 26.91 21.05 -9.30
C LEU A 20 28.26 21.77 -9.43
N LYS A 21 29.01 21.86 -8.32
CA LYS A 21 30.39 22.40 -8.32
C LYS A 21 31.31 21.56 -9.21
N LEU A 22 31.23 20.23 -9.10
CA LEU A 22 32.00 19.32 -9.94
C LEU A 22 31.63 19.42 -11.42
N ALA A 23 30.36 19.71 -11.72
CA ALA A 23 29.88 19.95 -13.09
C ALA A 23 30.27 21.34 -13.64
N GLY A 24 31.04 22.15 -12.89
CA GLY A 24 31.50 23.46 -13.34
C GLY A 24 30.42 24.55 -13.39
N MET A 25 29.28 24.35 -12.74
CA MET A 25 28.21 25.36 -12.69
C MET A 25 28.65 26.61 -11.92
N ASN A 26 28.15 27.77 -12.33
CA ASN A 26 28.50 29.02 -11.65
C ASN A 26 27.81 29.15 -10.29
N LYS A 27 28.40 29.97 -9.40
CA LYS A 27 27.95 30.10 -8.00
C LYS A 27 26.50 30.57 -7.87
N ALA A 28 26.02 31.46 -8.75
CA ALA A 28 24.66 31.97 -8.70
C ALA A 28 23.64 30.88 -9.04
N GLN A 29 23.88 30.10 -10.09
CA GLN A 29 23.04 28.96 -10.48
C GLN A 29 23.01 27.88 -9.40
N ILE A 30 24.15 27.60 -8.76
CA ILE A 30 24.23 26.64 -7.65
C ILE A 30 23.36 27.12 -6.48
N GLN A 31 23.49 28.40 -6.10
CA GLN A 31 22.72 28.95 -4.99
C GLN A 31 21.22 28.89 -5.26
N GLU A 32 20.80 29.25 -6.48
CA GLU A 32 19.39 29.18 -6.90
C GLU A 32 18.85 27.75 -6.83
N ALA A 33 19.59 26.77 -7.38
CA ALA A 33 19.20 25.37 -7.37
C ALA A 33 19.10 24.82 -5.93
N VAL A 34 20.09 25.11 -5.08
CA VAL A 34 20.09 24.69 -3.67
C VAL A 34 18.92 25.32 -2.91
N MET A 35 18.68 26.62 -3.07
CA MET A 35 17.57 27.30 -2.40
C MET A 35 16.21 26.78 -2.85
N ARG A 36 16.03 26.52 -4.15
CA ARG A 36 14.80 25.93 -4.68
C ARG A 36 14.54 24.55 -4.07
N ALA A 37 15.53 23.66 -4.09
CA ALA A 37 15.39 22.33 -3.51
C ALA A 37 15.16 22.39 -2.00
N ALA A 38 15.83 23.31 -1.30
CA ALA A 38 15.65 23.49 0.13
C ALA A 38 14.23 23.91 0.51
N ARG A 39 13.58 24.75 -0.31
CA ARG A 39 12.16 25.14 -0.14
C ARG A 39 11.20 23.98 -0.28
N ILE A 40 11.35 23.21 -1.36
CA ILE A 40 10.52 22.02 -1.61
C ILE A 40 10.63 21.04 -0.44
N LEU A 41 11.84 20.88 0.10
CA LEU A 41 12.14 19.94 1.17
C LEU A 41 11.99 20.52 2.58
N ARG A 42 11.66 21.81 2.72
CA ARG A 42 11.53 22.53 3.99
C ARG A 42 12.76 22.40 4.90
N ILE A 43 13.94 22.62 4.32
CA ILE A 43 15.25 22.51 4.99
C ILE A 43 16.06 23.80 4.92
N GLU A 44 15.45 24.93 4.52
CA GLU A 44 16.14 26.23 4.44
C GLU A 44 16.81 26.65 5.75
N PRO A 45 16.17 26.48 6.94
CA PRO A 45 16.82 26.83 8.21
C PRO A 45 17.99 25.92 8.58
N LEU A 46 18.21 24.84 7.82
CA LEU A 46 19.20 23.80 8.10
C LEU A 46 20.43 23.91 7.20
N LEU A 47 20.44 24.83 6.22
CA LEU A 47 21.48 24.93 5.18
C LEU A 47 22.91 25.04 5.73
N GLU A 48 23.09 25.74 6.86
CA GLU A 48 24.40 25.93 7.50
C GLU A 48 24.79 24.81 8.48
N ARG A 49 23.88 23.89 8.79
CA ARG A 49 24.16 22.79 9.74
C ARG A 49 24.99 21.69 9.09
N LYS A 50 25.68 20.90 9.92
CA LYS A 50 26.36 19.67 9.48
C LYS A 50 25.47 18.44 9.72
N PRO A 51 25.65 17.32 8.99
CA PRO A 51 24.82 16.12 9.12
C PRO A 51 24.69 15.54 10.54
N LYS A 52 25.71 15.73 11.38
CA LYS A 52 25.72 15.29 12.78
C LYS A 52 24.72 16.07 13.67
N ASP A 53 24.37 17.29 13.27
CA ASP A 53 23.47 18.20 14.00
C ASP A 53 22.01 18.10 13.50
N LEU A 54 21.72 17.09 12.67
CA LEU A 54 20.42 16.85 12.05
C LEU A 54 19.75 15.59 12.62
N SER A 55 18.42 15.60 12.66
CA SER A 55 17.65 14.37 12.88
C SER A 55 17.76 13.40 11.69
N GLY A 56 17.36 12.14 11.88
CA GLY A 56 17.32 11.16 10.79
C GLY A 56 16.50 11.65 9.59
N GLY A 57 15.27 12.12 9.84
CA GLY A 57 14.42 12.65 8.79
C GLY A 57 14.93 13.93 8.13
N GLN A 58 15.66 14.78 8.86
CA GLN A 58 16.35 15.92 8.25
C GLN A 58 17.49 15.47 7.33
N ARG A 59 18.33 14.52 7.75
CA ARG A 59 19.37 13.94 6.89
C ARG A 59 18.79 13.31 5.63
N GLN A 60 17.67 12.60 5.76
CA GLN A 60 16.97 11.98 4.62
C GLN A 60 16.52 13.04 3.61
N ARG A 61 15.89 14.13 4.09
CA ARG A 61 15.50 15.26 3.22
C ARG A 61 16.71 15.90 2.55
N VAL A 62 17.83 16.08 3.24
CA VAL A 62 19.08 16.58 2.61
C VAL A 62 19.56 15.64 1.51
N ALA A 63 19.51 14.32 1.72
CA ALA A 63 19.90 13.33 0.71
C ALA A 63 19.00 13.39 -0.53
N ILE A 64 17.69 13.56 -0.36
CA ILE A 64 16.76 13.82 -1.46
C ILE A 64 17.15 15.12 -2.18
N GLY A 65 17.44 16.18 -1.43
CA GLY A 65 17.86 17.48 -1.98
C GLY A 65 19.07 17.39 -2.88
N ARG A 66 20.07 16.57 -2.50
CA ARG A 66 21.26 16.30 -3.33
C ARG A 66 20.93 15.67 -4.67
N ALA A 67 19.89 14.83 -4.74
CA ALA A 67 19.44 14.24 -6.00
C ALA A 67 18.69 15.27 -6.85
N ILE A 68 17.77 16.03 -6.22
CA ILE A 68 16.90 17.00 -6.92
C ILE A 68 17.70 18.11 -7.60
N VAL A 69 18.70 18.67 -6.91
CA VAL A 69 19.48 19.80 -7.44
C VAL A 69 20.23 19.46 -8.74
N ARG A 70 20.53 18.17 -8.98
CA ARG A 70 21.23 17.70 -10.18
C ARG A 70 20.35 17.61 -11.42
N LYS A 71 19.03 17.54 -11.27
CA LYS A 71 18.07 17.34 -12.37
C LYS A 71 18.46 16.23 -13.37
N PRO A 72 18.73 14.99 -12.91
CA PRO A 72 19.01 13.87 -13.81
C PRO A 72 17.77 13.47 -14.63
N ASP A 73 17.99 12.77 -15.75
CA ASP A 73 16.92 12.16 -16.55
C ASP A 73 16.21 11.01 -15.82
N VAL A 74 16.93 10.36 -14.88
CA VAL A 74 16.43 9.24 -14.08
C VAL A 74 16.74 9.47 -12.60
N PHE A 75 15.70 9.41 -11.78
CA PHE A 75 15.78 9.38 -10.31
C PHE A 75 15.60 7.96 -9.80
N LEU A 76 16.49 7.55 -8.90
CA LEU A 76 16.39 6.29 -8.16
C LEU A 76 16.20 6.61 -6.68
N PHE A 77 14.99 6.37 -6.18
CA PHE A 77 14.64 6.53 -4.78
C PHE A 77 14.50 5.17 -4.10
N ASP A 78 15.20 5.04 -2.99
CA ASP A 78 15.28 3.81 -2.21
C ASP A 78 14.86 4.13 -0.78
N GLU A 79 13.61 3.78 -0.47
CA GLU A 79 12.86 4.12 0.75
C GLU A 79 13.06 5.57 1.23
N PRO A 80 12.77 6.59 0.41
CA PRO A 80 13.17 7.95 0.72
C PRO A 80 12.35 8.61 1.84
N LEU A 81 11.26 7.99 2.32
CA LEU A 81 10.41 8.56 3.39
C LEU A 81 10.34 7.69 4.66
N SER A 82 11.10 6.59 4.73
CA SER A 82 11.00 5.60 5.81
C SER A 82 11.40 6.13 7.20
N ASN A 83 12.28 7.13 7.28
CA ASN A 83 12.76 7.70 8.55
C ASN A 83 12.07 9.02 8.93
N LEU A 84 10.96 9.34 8.26
CA LEU A 84 10.10 10.48 8.58
C LEU A 84 8.97 10.06 9.51
N ASP A 85 8.55 10.97 10.39
CA ASP A 85 7.30 10.80 11.15
C ASP A 85 6.08 10.83 10.22
N ALA A 86 4.92 10.36 10.70
CA ALA A 86 3.72 10.23 9.90
C ALA A 86 3.26 11.56 9.26
N SER A 87 3.31 12.67 10.02
CA SER A 87 2.85 13.97 9.53
C SER A 87 3.74 14.51 8.41
N LEU A 88 5.06 14.39 8.60
CA LEU A 88 6.04 14.81 7.61
C LEU A 88 6.05 13.88 6.38
N ARG A 89 5.78 12.59 6.57
CA ARG A 89 5.66 11.62 5.47
C ARG A 89 4.53 11.99 4.51
N VAL A 90 3.35 12.32 5.05
CA VAL A 90 2.20 12.77 4.24
C VAL A 90 2.56 14.02 3.43
N GLN A 91 3.17 15.00 4.09
CA GLN A 91 3.59 16.23 3.43
C GLN A 91 4.62 15.97 2.32
N MET A 92 5.68 15.23 2.63
CA MET A 92 6.75 14.95 1.67
C MET A 92 6.29 14.12 0.49
N ARG A 93 5.32 13.21 0.69
CA ARG A 93 4.67 12.47 -0.39
C ARG A 93 4.00 13.41 -1.39
N ILE A 94 3.28 14.42 -0.91
CA ILE A 94 2.66 15.44 -1.79
C ILE A 94 3.73 16.23 -2.54
N GLU A 95 4.81 16.65 -1.85
CA GLU A 95 5.90 17.39 -2.49
C GLU A 95 6.61 16.56 -3.57
N LEU A 96 6.86 15.27 -3.32
CA LEU A 96 7.45 14.38 -4.32
C LEU A 96 6.51 14.13 -5.51
N ALA A 97 5.20 13.98 -5.27
CA ALA A 97 4.23 13.85 -6.35
C ALA A 97 4.18 15.12 -7.23
N ASN A 98 4.24 16.30 -6.62
CA ASN A 98 4.30 17.57 -7.34
C ASN A 98 5.62 17.70 -8.13
N LEU A 99 6.74 17.30 -7.51
CA LEU A 99 8.05 17.30 -8.14
C LEU A 99 8.09 16.39 -9.38
N HIS A 100 7.51 15.20 -9.31
CA HIS A 100 7.38 14.27 -10.45
C HIS A 100 6.69 14.95 -11.64
N ARG A 101 5.56 15.62 -11.39
CA ARG A 101 4.83 16.38 -12.42
C ARG A 101 5.65 17.54 -13.00
N GLU A 102 6.46 18.20 -12.18
CA GLU A 102 7.26 19.35 -12.60
C GLU A 102 8.51 18.94 -13.41
N LEU A 103 9.26 17.94 -12.94
CA LEU A 103 10.56 17.58 -13.50
C LEU A 103 10.46 16.80 -14.81
N LYS A 104 9.34 16.11 -15.07
CA LYS A 104 9.15 15.22 -16.24
C LYS A 104 10.28 14.21 -16.45
N ALA A 105 10.97 13.84 -15.37
CA ALA A 105 12.04 12.86 -15.36
C ALA A 105 11.50 11.47 -15.00
N THR A 106 12.20 10.41 -15.38
CA THR A 106 11.81 9.05 -14.98
C THR A 106 12.14 8.85 -13.51
N MET A 107 11.18 8.40 -12.70
CA MET A 107 11.39 8.13 -11.27
C MET A 107 11.14 6.64 -10.99
N ILE A 108 12.16 5.95 -10.47
CA ILE A 108 12.03 4.61 -9.90
C ILE A 108 12.04 4.76 -8.39
N TYR A 109 10.95 4.35 -7.75
CA TYR A 109 10.71 4.54 -6.32
C TYR A 109 10.48 3.18 -5.65
N VAL A 110 11.32 2.84 -4.68
CA VAL A 110 11.24 1.61 -3.89
C VAL A 110 10.70 1.94 -2.49
N THR A 111 9.69 1.20 -2.05
CA THR A 111 9.06 1.37 -0.73
C THR A 111 8.39 0.10 -0.25
N HIS A 112 8.25 -0.02 1.07
CA HIS A 112 7.39 -1.00 1.73
C HIS A 112 6.05 -0.38 2.17
N ASP A 113 5.88 0.94 2.07
CA ASP A 113 4.63 1.63 2.41
C ASP A 113 3.68 1.55 1.20
N GLN A 114 2.61 0.78 1.36
CA GLN A 114 1.61 0.60 0.31
C GLN A 114 0.93 1.91 -0.07
N VAL A 115 0.72 2.83 0.86
CA VAL A 115 0.07 4.13 0.57
C VAL A 115 0.98 4.97 -0.32
N GLU A 116 2.29 4.92 -0.12
CA GLU A 116 3.24 5.55 -1.04
C GLU A 116 3.13 4.97 -2.45
N ALA A 117 3.15 3.64 -2.58
CA ALA A 117 3.02 2.98 -3.87
C ALA A 117 1.69 3.34 -4.57
N MET A 118 0.58 3.35 -3.82
CA MET A 118 -0.74 3.64 -4.38
C MET A 118 -0.96 5.10 -4.80
N THR A 119 -0.19 6.04 -4.26
CA THR A 119 -0.41 7.48 -4.47
C THR A 119 0.64 8.15 -5.35
N LEU A 120 1.86 7.60 -5.41
CA LEU A 120 2.97 8.17 -6.16
C LEU A 120 3.18 7.51 -7.53
N ALA A 121 2.79 6.24 -7.67
CA ALA A 121 3.17 5.46 -8.83
C ALA A 121 2.17 5.62 -9.99
N ASP A 122 2.69 5.87 -11.19
CA ASP A 122 1.94 5.64 -12.43
C ASP A 122 1.79 4.13 -12.71
N ARG A 123 2.82 3.35 -12.34
CA ARG A 123 2.89 1.89 -12.46
C ARG A 123 3.60 1.29 -11.25
N ILE A 124 3.06 0.20 -10.71
CA ILE A 124 3.63 -0.57 -9.61
C ILE A 124 4.22 -1.86 -10.18
N VAL A 125 5.39 -2.25 -9.68
CA VAL A 125 6.01 -3.56 -9.89
C VAL A 125 6.09 -4.25 -8.54
N VAL A 126 5.34 -5.34 -8.36
CA VAL A 126 5.35 -6.12 -7.11
C VAL A 126 6.41 -7.21 -7.23
N LEU A 127 7.33 -7.27 -6.26
CA LEU A 127 8.38 -8.28 -6.20
C LEU A 127 8.20 -9.21 -5.01
N ASN A 128 8.52 -10.48 -5.20
CA ASN A 128 8.56 -11.50 -4.17
C ASN A 128 9.75 -12.44 -4.40
N ALA A 129 10.62 -12.58 -3.39
CA ALA A 129 11.81 -13.43 -3.46
C ALA A 129 12.66 -13.23 -4.75
N GLY A 130 12.79 -11.98 -5.20
CA GLY A 130 13.54 -11.62 -6.41
C GLY A 130 12.81 -11.85 -7.74
N ARG A 131 11.55 -12.30 -7.73
CA ARG A 131 10.70 -12.44 -8.92
C ARG A 131 9.67 -11.33 -9.00
N ILE A 132 9.33 -10.92 -10.21
CA ILE A 132 8.21 -10.02 -10.47
C ILE A 132 6.93 -10.86 -10.42
N GLU A 133 6.03 -10.51 -9.51
CA GLU A 133 4.74 -11.17 -9.36
C GLU A 133 3.69 -10.54 -10.27
N GLN A 134 3.63 -9.20 -10.32
CA GLN A 134 2.68 -8.46 -11.14
C GLN A 134 3.16 -7.03 -11.42
N VAL A 135 2.75 -6.49 -12.57
CA VAL A 135 3.03 -5.11 -13.00
C VAL A 135 1.76 -4.49 -13.55
N GLY A 136 1.47 -3.23 -13.17
CA GLY A 136 0.30 -2.52 -13.70
C GLY A 136 0.01 -1.24 -12.95
N ALA A 137 -1.14 -0.61 -13.23
CA ALA A 137 -1.55 0.60 -12.54
C ALA A 137 -1.97 0.29 -11.08
N PRO A 138 -1.86 1.26 -10.13
CA PRO A 138 -2.19 1.01 -8.73
C PRO A 138 -3.57 0.39 -8.49
N LEU A 139 -4.62 0.99 -9.08
CA LEU A 139 -5.99 0.49 -8.93
C LEU A 139 -6.25 -0.81 -9.67
N GLU A 140 -5.54 -1.06 -10.78
CA GLU A 140 -5.62 -2.32 -11.51
C GLU A 140 -5.13 -3.47 -10.63
N LEU A 141 -3.95 -3.34 -10.01
CA LEU A 141 -3.41 -4.39 -9.14
C LEU A 141 -4.26 -4.58 -7.87
N TYR A 142 -4.81 -3.49 -7.34
CA TYR A 142 -5.67 -3.57 -6.18
C TYR A 142 -7.02 -4.26 -6.49
N HIS A 143 -7.60 -4.03 -7.67
CA HIS A 143 -8.88 -4.65 -8.09
C HIS A 143 -8.73 -6.01 -8.78
N HIS A 144 -7.57 -6.29 -9.38
CA HIS A 144 -7.32 -7.50 -10.15
C HIS A 144 -5.94 -8.08 -9.81
N PRO A 145 -5.71 -8.53 -8.57
CA PRO A 145 -4.48 -9.21 -8.21
C PRO A 145 -4.40 -10.57 -8.92
N ASP A 146 -3.25 -10.86 -9.55
CA ASP A 146 -3.06 -12.10 -10.33
C ASP A 146 -2.84 -13.34 -9.45
N ASN A 147 -2.49 -13.15 -8.17
CA ASN A 147 -2.28 -14.24 -7.23
C ASN A 147 -2.50 -13.83 -5.77
N LEU A 148 -2.54 -14.82 -4.87
CA LEU A 148 -2.73 -14.63 -3.43
C LEU A 148 -1.70 -13.70 -2.80
N PHE A 149 -0.44 -13.75 -3.25
CA PHE A 149 0.60 -12.89 -2.71
C PHE A 149 0.30 -11.42 -3.01
N VAL A 150 0.01 -11.07 -4.27
CA VAL A 150 -0.31 -9.68 -4.64
C VAL A 150 -1.59 -9.21 -3.94
N ALA A 151 -2.60 -10.09 -3.87
CA ALA A 151 -3.87 -9.80 -3.20
C ALA A 151 -3.71 -9.49 -1.71
N GLY A 152 -2.84 -10.25 -1.02
CA GLY A 152 -2.54 -10.07 0.40
C GLY A 152 -1.52 -8.97 0.69
N PHE A 153 -0.67 -8.65 -0.29
CA PHE A 153 0.40 -7.66 -0.16
C PHE A 153 -0.09 -6.22 -0.38
N LEU A 154 -1.08 -6.00 -1.26
CA LEU A 154 -1.62 -4.67 -1.53
C LEU A 154 -2.90 -4.42 -0.74
N GLY A 155 -2.95 -3.33 0.01
CA GLY A 155 -4.08 -2.94 0.85
C GLY A 155 -3.76 -3.03 2.34
N SER A 156 -4.18 -2.01 3.09
CA SER A 156 -3.98 -1.90 4.52
C SER A 156 -5.31 -1.48 5.16
N PRO A 157 -5.99 -2.36 5.91
CA PRO A 157 -5.57 -3.71 6.28
C PRO A 157 -5.53 -4.70 5.10
N ARG A 158 -4.85 -5.84 5.29
CA ARG A 158 -4.67 -6.86 4.25
C ARG A 158 -6.00 -7.48 3.83
N MET A 159 -6.04 -8.07 2.64
CA MET A 159 -7.19 -8.85 2.19
C MET A 159 -7.42 -10.07 3.11
N ASN A 160 -8.68 -10.34 3.43
CA ASN A 160 -9.09 -11.52 4.19
C ASN A 160 -9.15 -12.73 3.25
N PHE A 161 -8.67 -13.88 3.72
CA PHE A 161 -8.69 -15.13 2.94
C PHE A 161 -9.39 -16.25 3.69
N LEU A 162 -10.17 -17.05 2.97
CA LEU A 162 -10.77 -18.27 3.48
C LEU A 162 -10.69 -19.38 2.44
N SER A 163 -10.42 -20.59 2.90
CA SER A 163 -10.55 -21.78 2.06
C SER A 163 -12.03 -22.06 1.77
N GLY A 164 -12.31 -22.60 0.59
CA GLY A 164 -13.64 -22.99 0.18
C GLY A 164 -13.65 -24.09 -0.88
N LYS A 165 -14.85 -24.58 -1.19
CA LYS A 165 -15.10 -25.53 -2.28
C LYS A 165 -16.20 -25.01 -3.18
N VAL A 166 -15.97 -25.11 -4.49
CA VAL A 166 -16.97 -24.75 -5.50
C VAL A 166 -18.16 -25.70 -5.39
N LEU A 167 -19.35 -25.17 -5.19
CA LEU A 167 -20.59 -25.95 -5.20
C LEU A 167 -21.15 -26.07 -6.61
N ALA A 168 -21.23 -24.93 -7.30
CA ALA A 168 -21.73 -24.83 -8.67
C ALA A 168 -21.21 -23.55 -9.32
N SER A 169 -21.00 -23.60 -10.64
CA SER A 169 -20.62 -22.44 -11.43
C SER A 169 -21.49 -22.37 -12.69
N ASN A 170 -22.37 -21.37 -12.75
CA ASN A 170 -23.36 -21.18 -13.82
C ASN A 170 -23.39 -19.71 -14.25
N ALA A 171 -23.43 -19.45 -15.56
CA ALA A 171 -23.69 -18.12 -16.14
C ALA A 171 -22.87 -16.96 -15.52
N GLY A 172 -21.58 -17.19 -15.30
CA GLY A 172 -20.66 -16.19 -14.73
C GLY A 172 -20.76 -16.01 -13.22
N GLN A 173 -21.58 -16.81 -12.52
CA GLN A 173 -21.64 -16.86 -11.06
C GLN A 173 -21.07 -18.18 -10.56
N CYS A 174 -20.30 -18.11 -9.48
CA CYS A 174 -19.71 -19.26 -8.80
C CYS A 174 -20.10 -19.24 -7.33
N ARG A 175 -20.89 -20.23 -6.91
CA ARG A 175 -21.30 -20.40 -5.51
C ARG A 175 -20.30 -21.29 -4.81
N ILE A 176 -19.77 -20.83 -3.70
CA ILE A 176 -18.66 -21.46 -2.98
C ILE A 176 -19.09 -21.69 -1.53
N ALA A 177 -18.93 -22.91 -1.05
CA ALA A 177 -19.04 -23.22 0.38
C ALA A 177 -17.72 -22.88 1.06
N THR A 178 -17.77 -22.10 2.14
CA THR A 178 -16.55 -21.73 2.87
C THR A 178 -16.22 -22.77 3.92
N ALA A 179 -14.93 -22.96 4.23
CA ALA A 179 -14.50 -23.84 5.31
C ALA A 179 -15.01 -23.37 6.70
N ALA A 180 -15.35 -22.08 6.82
CA ALA A 180 -15.96 -21.48 8.00
C ALA A 180 -17.48 -21.72 8.12
N GLY A 181 -18.08 -22.42 7.15
CA GLY A 181 -19.53 -22.56 7.03
C GLY A 181 -20.15 -21.41 6.23
N GLY A 182 -21.41 -21.61 5.84
CA GLY A 182 -22.10 -20.68 4.97
C GLY A 182 -21.57 -20.69 3.52
N THR A 183 -22.17 -19.85 2.69
CA THR A 183 -21.87 -19.77 1.25
C THR A 183 -21.63 -18.33 0.81
N VAL A 184 -20.83 -18.17 -0.22
CA VAL A 184 -20.56 -16.90 -0.89
C VAL A 184 -20.69 -17.06 -2.41
N VAL A 185 -20.92 -15.95 -3.10
CA VAL A 185 -21.06 -15.93 -4.57
C VAL A 185 -20.02 -14.99 -5.16
N ALA A 186 -19.20 -15.54 -6.06
CA ALA A 186 -18.27 -14.77 -6.88
C ALA A 186 -18.85 -14.60 -8.30
N THR A 187 -18.47 -13.51 -8.96
CA THR A 187 -18.64 -13.37 -10.41
C THR A 187 -17.33 -13.74 -11.07
N LEU A 188 -17.33 -14.75 -11.95
CA LEU A 188 -16.14 -15.25 -12.64
C LEU A 188 -16.39 -15.32 -14.15
N GLU A 189 -15.42 -14.89 -14.96
CA GLU A 189 -15.38 -15.08 -16.42
C GLU A 189 -15.19 -16.56 -16.78
N ARG A 190 -14.34 -17.26 -16.02
CA ARG A 190 -14.11 -18.69 -16.20
C ARG A 190 -14.93 -19.53 -15.22
N ALA A 191 -15.61 -20.55 -15.74
CA ALA A 191 -16.27 -21.56 -14.93
C ALA A 191 -15.24 -22.46 -14.21
N LEU A 192 -15.48 -22.68 -12.91
CA LEU A 192 -14.76 -23.66 -12.09
C LEU A 192 -15.61 -24.92 -11.93
N ALA A 193 -14.97 -26.07 -11.77
CA ALA A 193 -15.69 -27.34 -11.62
C ALA A 193 -16.23 -27.47 -10.19
N ALA A 194 -17.41 -28.08 -10.05
CA ALA A 194 -17.94 -28.42 -8.74
C ALA A 194 -16.97 -29.37 -8.01
N GLY A 195 -16.67 -29.06 -6.75
CA GLY A 195 -15.71 -29.77 -5.92
C GLY A 195 -14.30 -29.21 -5.93
N ASP A 196 -13.97 -28.28 -6.84
CA ASP A 196 -12.66 -27.61 -6.86
C ASP A 196 -12.38 -26.92 -5.52
N SER A 197 -11.17 -27.12 -5.01
CA SER A 197 -10.66 -26.40 -3.85
C SER A 197 -10.18 -25.02 -4.28
N VAL A 198 -10.68 -23.98 -3.60
CA VAL A 198 -10.37 -22.59 -3.90
C VAL A 198 -10.09 -21.80 -2.62
N THR A 199 -9.40 -20.69 -2.76
CA THR A 199 -9.31 -19.67 -1.71
C THR A 199 -10.14 -18.47 -2.15
N VAL A 200 -11.06 -18.02 -1.30
CA VAL A 200 -11.80 -16.77 -1.52
C VAL A 200 -11.14 -15.62 -0.77
N GLY A 201 -11.10 -14.46 -1.41
CA GLY A 201 -10.47 -13.25 -0.88
C GLY A 201 -11.46 -12.07 -0.86
N ALA A 202 -11.55 -11.36 0.26
CA ALA A 202 -12.36 -10.15 0.36
C ALA A 202 -11.65 -9.07 1.16
N ARG A 203 -11.61 -7.85 0.64
CA ARG A 203 -10.98 -6.73 1.34
C ARG A 203 -11.85 -6.28 2.52
N PRO A 204 -11.26 -5.76 3.61
CA PRO A 204 -12.03 -5.31 4.78
C PRO A 204 -13.18 -4.35 4.45
N GLU A 205 -12.97 -3.42 3.52
CA GLU A 205 -13.96 -2.46 3.03
C GLU A 205 -15.05 -3.04 2.11
N HIS A 206 -14.89 -4.29 1.67
CA HIS A 206 -15.87 -5.00 0.85
C HIS A 206 -16.68 -6.03 1.65
N LEU A 207 -16.30 -6.28 2.91
CA LEU A 207 -17.08 -7.09 3.83
C LEU A 207 -18.12 -6.25 4.55
N ARG A 208 -19.26 -6.87 4.86
CA ARG A 208 -20.33 -6.27 5.67
C ARG A 208 -20.72 -7.24 6.76
N ALA A 209 -20.72 -6.78 8.01
CA ALA A 209 -21.28 -7.53 9.13
C ALA A 209 -22.78 -7.24 9.27
N THR A 210 -23.60 -8.26 9.45
CA THR A 210 -25.03 -8.17 9.73
C THR A 210 -25.40 -9.03 10.93
N ALA A 211 -26.45 -8.64 11.67
CA ALA A 211 -26.95 -9.43 12.80
C ALA A 211 -27.73 -10.69 12.35
N GLU A 212 -28.35 -10.61 11.18
CA GLU A 212 -29.14 -11.69 10.59
C GLU A 212 -28.58 -12.08 9.22
N LEU A 213 -28.75 -13.35 8.86
CA LEU A 213 -28.36 -13.87 7.56
C LEU A 213 -29.48 -13.60 6.55
N ASP A 214 -29.18 -12.76 5.54
CA ASP A 214 -30.04 -12.58 4.37
C ASP A 214 -29.36 -13.21 3.15
N GLY A 215 -29.61 -14.51 2.94
CA GLY A 215 -29.04 -15.29 1.85
C GLY A 215 -27.63 -15.83 2.12
N ASP A 216 -26.66 -15.37 1.35
CA ASP A 216 -25.25 -15.80 1.41
C ASP A 216 -24.49 -15.04 2.50
N GLY A 217 -23.72 -15.77 3.31
CA GLY A 217 -22.91 -15.17 4.35
C GLY A 217 -22.14 -16.19 5.17
N ILE A 218 -21.13 -15.70 5.89
CA ILE A 218 -20.21 -16.52 6.69
C ILE A 218 -20.50 -16.24 8.16
N PRO A 219 -20.85 -17.26 8.99
CA PRO A 219 -21.05 -17.05 10.41
C PRO A 219 -19.74 -16.67 11.10
N ALA A 220 -19.79 -15.64 11.94
CA ALA A 220 -18.61 -15.10 12.62
C ALA A 220 -18.97 -14.56 14.01
N THR A 221 -17.93 -14.34 14.82
CA THR A 221 -18.06 -13.72 16.15
C THR A 221 -17.07 -12.57 16.27
N ILE A 222 -17.53 -11.41 16.76
CA ILE A 222 -16.65 -10.25 16.97
C ILE A 222 -15.70 -10.52 18.16
N LEU A 223 -14.40 -10.51 17.90
CA LEU A 223 -13.35 -10.75 18.89
C LEU A 223 -12.70 -9.47 19.39
N ALA A 224 -12.56 -8.47 18.51
CA ALA A 224 -12.05 -7.15 18.87
C ALA A 224 -12.68 -6.05 18.00
N ILE A 225 -12.72 -4.83 18.55
CA ILE A 225 -13.19 -3.63 17.86
C ILE A 225 -12.12 -2.56 18.04
N GLU A 226 -11.54 -2.11 16.93
CA GLU A 226 -10.57 -1.02 16.90
C GLU A 226 -11.27 0.24 16.37
N LYS A 227 -11.36 1.27 17.21
CA LYS A 227 -12.00 2.55 16.87
C LYS A 227 -10.92 3.58 16.52
N LEU A 228 -10.94 4.05 15.28
CA LEU A 228 -9.95 5.01 14.76
C LEU A 228 -10.50 6.43 14.60
N GLY A 229 -11.73 6.67 15.01
CA GLY A 229 -12.40 7.98 14.94
C GLY A 229 -13.40 8.03 13.79
N ASP A 230 -12.94 8.07 12.54
CA ASP A 230 -13.79 8.13 11.34
C ASP A 230 -14.21 6.74 10.80
N ILE A 231 -13.48 5.70 11.22
CA ILE A 231 -13.77 4.30 10.90
C ILE A 231 -13.57 3.40 12.12
N SER A 232 -14.18 2.21 12.08
CA SER A 232 -13.84 1.11 12.98
C SER A 232 -13.42 -0.12 12.20
N TYR A 233 -12.49 -0.91 12.74
CA TYR A 233 -12.19 -2.25 12.27
C TYR A 233 -12.73 -3.27 13.26
N LEU A 234 -13.52 -4.22 12.75
CA LEU A 234 -13.97 -5.38 13.50
C LEU A 234 -13.05 -6.54 13.17
N TYR A 235 -12.44 -7.12 14.20
CA TYR A 235 -11.71 -8.37 14.09
C TYR A 235 -12.68 -9.50 14.45
N VAL A 236 -13.00 -10.35 13.48
CA VAL A 236 -14.02 -11.37 13.59
C VAL A 236 -13.41 -12.76 13.47
N GLY A 237 -13.72 -13.61 14.44
CA GLY A 237 -13.36 -15.03 14.42
C GLY A 237 -14.38 -15.81 13.60
N VAL A 238 -13.89 -16.75 12.81
CA VAL A 238 -14.73 -17.68 12.04
C VAL A 238 -14.25 -19.11 12.28
N ALA A 239 -15.12 -20.10 12.10
CA ALA A 239 -14.76 -21.49 12.28
C ALA A 239 -13.65 -21.91 11.29
N GLY A 240 -12.69 -22.70 11.73
CA GLY A 240 -11.65 -23.26 10.85
C GLY A 240 -10.60 -22.27 10.31
N ALA A 241 -10.64 -20.98 10.70
CA ALA A 241 -9.57 -20.03 10.42
C ALA A 241 -8.69 -19.84 11.68
N GLU A 242 -7.36 -19.82 11.48
CA GLU A 242 -6.40 -19.57 12.57
C GLU A 242 -6.31 -18.08 12.92
N GLU A 243 -6.43 -17.21 11.91
CA GLU A 243 -6.39 -15.75 12.06
C GLU A 243 -7.81 -15.15 11.99
N SER A 244 -8.02 -14.07 12.72
CA SER A 244 -9.27 -13.29 12.62
C SER A 244 -9.34 -12.57 11.27
N LEU A 245 -10.53 -12.49 10.71
CA LEU A 245 -10.79 -11.63 9.56
C LEU A 245 -11.03 -10.19 10.02
N VAL A 246 -10.78 -9.23 9.16
CA VAL A 246 -10.94 -7.80 9.42
C VAL A 246 -12.07 -7.24 8.56
N VAL A 247 -13.03 -6.58 9.18
CA VAL A 247 -14.16 -5.91 8.50
C VAL A 247 -14.08 -4.43 8.80
N ARG A 248 -14.15 -3.58 7.77
CA ARG A 248 -14.32 -2.14 7.98
C ARG A 248 -15.78 -1.84 8.28
N ALA A 249 -16.02 -1.16 9.38
CA ALA A 249 -17.34 -0.73 9.83
C ALA A 249 -17.38 0.80 10.01
N ASP A 250 -18.61 1.32 10.06
CA ASP A 250 -18.85 2.71 10.44
C ASP A 250 -18.36 2.96 11.88
N ALA A 251 -17.78 4.13 12.13
CA ALA A 251 -17.29 4.51 13.45
C ALA A 251 -18.37 4.55 14.53
N GLU A 252 -19.60 4.87 14.14
CA GLU A 252 -20.76 4.97 15.04
C GLU A 252 -21.50 3.65 15.21
N SER A 253 -21.01 2.56 14.58
CA SER A 253 -21.64 1.26 14.69
C SER A 253 -21.69 0.75 16.14
N ALA A 254 -22.85 0.22 16.54
CA ALA A 254 -23.12 -0.27 17.89
C ALA A 254 -22.75 -1.74 18.11
N TRP A 255 -21.75 -2.24 17.37
CA TRP A 255 -21.28 -3.62 17.49
C TRP A 255 -20.67 -3.90 18.87
N ALA A 256 -20.90 -5.11 19.40
CA ALA A 256 -20.40 -5.53 20.70
C ALA A 256 -19.39 -6.69 20.59
N LEU A 257 -18.43 -6.75 21.53
CA LEU A 257 -17.53 -7.89 21.69
C LEU A 257 -18.33 -9.17 21.99
N GLY A 258 -17.94 -10.28 21.37
CA GLY A 258 -18.60 -11.58 21.51
C GLY A 258 -19.91 -11.72 20.75
N GLN A 259 -20.37 -10.67 20.05
CA GLN A 259 -21.59 -10.73 19.26
C GLN A 259 -21.43 -11.64 18.04
N ALA A 260 -22.41 -12.52 17.85
CA ALA A 260 -22.54 -13.33 16.65
C ALA A 260 -23.06 -12.47 15.48
N VAL A 261 -22.42 -12.60 14.32
CA VAL A 261 -22.72 -11.86 13.11
C VAL A 261 -22.60 -12.76 11.88
N PHE A 262 -23.12 -12.31 10.75
CA PHE A 262 -22.87 -12.90 9.44
C PHE A 262 -22.08 -11.93 8.59
N LEU A 263 -21.08 -12.44 7.87
CA LEU A 263 -20.26 -11.66 6.95
C LEU A 263 -20.77 -11.85 5.52
N GLY A 264 -21.33 -10.80 4.95
CA GLY A 264 -21.62 -10.69 3.53
C GLY A 264 -20.48 -10.03 2.77
N VAL A 265 -20.38 -10.31 1.47
CA VAL A 265 -19.41 -9.64 0.58
C VAL A 265 -20.17 -8.82 -0.45
N ALA A 266 -19.72 -7.59 -0.68
CA ALA A 266 -20.34 -6.74 -1.70
C ALA A 266 -20.30 -7.42 -3.09
N PRO A 267 -21.37 -7.32 -3.91
CA PRO A 267 -21.41 -7.93 -5.23
C PRO A 267 -20.22 -7.53 -6.11
N GLY A 268 -19.61 -8.51 -6.77
CA GLY A 268 -18.43 -8.30 -7.64
C GLY A 268 -17.14 -7.91 -6.91
N ARG A 269 -17.10 -8.00 -5.57
CA ARG A 269 -15.91 -7.69 -4.76
C ARG A 269 -15.24 -8.90 -4.10
N LEU A 270 -15.75 -10.09 -4.38
CA LEU A 270 -15.15 -11.35 -3.97
C LEU A 270 -14.11 -11.78 -5.01
N HIS A 271 -12.89 -12.02 -4.56
CA HIS A 271 -11.83 -12.62 -5.35
C HIS A 271 -11.81 -14.13 -5.13
N VAL A 272 -11.44 -14.89 -6.16
CA VAL A 272 -11.28 -16.34 -6.07
C VAL A 272 -9.90 -16.69 -6.60
N PHE A 273 -9.22 -17.58 -5.90
CA PHE A 273 -7.92 -18.11 -6.28
C PHE A 273 -7.99 -19.62 -6.34
N ASP A 274 -7.35 -20.22 -7.34
CA ASP A 274 -7.28 -21.67 -7.49
C ASP A 274 -6.35 -22.32 -6.45
N GLN A 275 -6.22 -23.64 -6.52
CA GLN A 275 -5.35 -24.44 -5.65
C GLN A 275 -3.85 -24.07 -5.75
N HIS A 276 -3.43 -23.38 -6.81
CA HIS A 276 -2.06 -22.88 -7.00
C HIS A 276 -1.90 -21.44 -6.54
N GLY A 277 -2.99 -20.81 -6.07
CA GLY A 277 -3.03 -19.43 -5.63
C GLY A 277 -3.12 -18.42 -6.77
N CYS A 278 -3.41 -18.86 -7.99
CA CYS A 278 -3.62 -17.99 -9.14
C CYS A 278 -5.04 -17.42 -9.13
N GLY A 279 -5.19 -16.14 -9.47
CA GLY A 279 -6.47 -15.46 -9.51
C GLY A 279 -7.38 -16.01 -10.62
N CYS A 280 -8.58 -16.44 -10.24
CA CYS A 280 -9.65 -16.81 -11.15
C CYS A 280 -10.42 -15.53 -11.51
N ARG A 281 -10.36 -15.15 -12.79
CA ARG A 281 -11.13 -14.04 -13.34
C ARG A 281 -12.52 -14.50 -13.75
#